data_AF-A0A9X4LPB5-F1
#
_entry.id   AF-A0A9X4LPB5-F1
#
_cell.length_a   1.000
_cell.length_b   1.000
_cell.length_c   1.000
_cell.angle_alpha   90.00
_cell.angle_beta   90.00
_cell.angle_gamma   90.00
#
_symmetry.space_group_name_H-M   'P 1'
#
loop_
_entity.id
_entity.type
_entity.pdbx_description
1 polymer ?
#
loop_
_entity_poly.entity_id
_entity_poly.type
_entity_poly.pdbx_seq_one_letter_code
_entity_poly.pdbx_strand_id
1 'polypeptide(L)'
;MALGETGHAQLGPGQRQRLDDRAAPQQRAQRQRGVQLVELEQRLLVGGGAGDAEPFDDDGQPPGLEACPLDVHGPAQGLGGEGRTAAGDPAGQRERRGQQGQHDDCGERGQGPEGETEEGAAVGHHGSALLMSAMMPAVSLALDYSGFKTLLLAAALPPAPMLLLAAWGGWRLKRGRRWGGWMLGLALALAWLSATEAAGELLSRATGAPAALSRAQVDALQGRRDGAVLVLGGGAHRHLPEYDAGAPKRLTAERLAYGVWLARHTGWPLAFAGGIGWTAMELSQPEAEIVARVAAEDYGLPLRWAESRSRDTRENAANSLPMLAAAGVKQVLLVTDDGHMRRAVRAFERMAGPLGIGIVPAPVGLRDDALTRFDDWCPSAEGFARVRNIVYETLAWWAGR
;
A
#
# COMPACT_ATOMS: atom_id res chain seq x y z
N MET A 1 -41.20 -12.33 55.01
CA MET A 1 -40.07 -11.76 54.23
C MET A 1 -40.57 -11.66 52.80
N ALA A 2 -40.77 -10.50 52.16
CA ALA A 2 -39.86 -9.33 51.98
C ALA A 2 -38.64 -9.73 51.12
N LEU A 3 -38.22 -9.06 50.03
CA LEU A 3 -38.62 -7.91 49.18
C LEU A 3 -37.96 -8.18 47.79
N GLY A 4 -38.19 -7.49 46.66
CA GLY A 4 -39.04 -6.36 46.27
C GLY A 4 -38.79 -6.04 44.78
N GLU A 5 -39.71 -5.35 44.10
CA GLU A 5 -39.67 -5.09 42.65
C GLU A 5 -38.83 -3.85 42.28
N THR A 6 -38.18 -3.85 41.11
CA THR A 6 -37.46 -2.69 40.55
C THR A 6 -38.33 -1.92 39.55
N GLY A 7 -38.71 -0.69 39.91
CA GLY A 7 -39.57 0.15 39.08
C GLY A 7 -38.85 0.90 37.96
N HIS A 8 -39.36 0.80 36.73
CA HIS A 8 -39.04 1.74 35.65
C HIS A 8 -39.83 3.04 35.84
N ALA A 9 -39.16 4.14 36.18
CA ALA A 9 -39.77 5.45 36.27
C ALA A 9 -40.11 6.02 34.89
N GLN A 10 -41.39 5.96 34.49
CA GLN A 10 -41.88 6.70 33.33
C GLN A 10 -41.95 8.21 33.64
N LEU A 11 -41.13 9.00 32.96
CA LEU A 11 -41.16 10.46 33.04
C LEU A 11 -42.50 10.99 32.50
N GLY A 12 -43.30 11.59 33.39
CA GLY A 12 -44.62 12.14 33.05
C GLY A 12 -44.54 13.33 32.07
N PRO A 13 -45.63 13.63 31.34
CA PRO A 13 -45.63 14.61 30.25
C PRO A 13 -45.15 16.01 30.67
N GLY A 14 -45.49 16.45 31.88
CA GLY A 14 -45.06 17.75 32.42
C GLY A 14 -43.57 17.87 32.80
N GLN A 15 -42.78 16.79 32.73
CA GLN A 15 -41.32 16.83 32.87
C GLN A 15 -40.60 16.84 31.52
N ARG A 16 -41.14 16.19 30.47
CA ARG A 16 -40.59 16.28 29.12
C ARG A 16 -40.65 17.71 28.59
N GLN A 17 -41.80 18.36 28.72
CA GLN A 17 -42.01 19.72 28.23
C GLN A 17 -41.01 20.75 28.83
N ARG A 18 -40.64 20.61 30.12
CA ARG A 18 -39.64 21.48 30.77
C ARG A 18 -38.20 21.22 30.33
N LEU A 19 -37.89 20.06 29.75
CA LEU A 19 -36.59 19.77 29.15
C LEU A 19 -36.52 20.36 27.74
N ASP A 20 -37.58 20.21 26.96
CA ASP A 20 -37.69 20.79 25.61
C ASP A 20 -37.62 22.34 25.64
N ASP A 21 -38.35 22.97 26.59
CA ASP A 21 -38.31 24.42 26.81
C ASP A 21 -36.91 24.94 27.23
N ARG A 22 -36.05 24.09 27.81
CA ARG A 22 -34.66 24.44 28.16
C ARG A 22 -33.68 24.21 27.02
N ALA A 23 -33.97 23.30 26.09
CA ALA A 23 -33.13 23.03 24.93
C ALA A 23 -33.30 24.10 23.82
N ALA A 24 -34.52 24.61 23.64
CA ALA A 24 -34.85 25.56 22.56
C ALA A 24 -34.00 26.87 22.56
N PRO A 25 -33.69 27.52 23.70
CA PRO A 25 -32.83 28.71 23.73
C PRO A 25 -31.37 28.41 23.33
N GLN A 26 -30.82 27.28 23.78
CA GLN A 26 -29.43 26.90 23.49
C GLN A 26 -29.22 26.57 22.01
N GLN A 27 -30.17 25.86 21.38
CA GLN A 27 -30.12 25.58 19.95
C GLN A 27 -30.26 26.85 19.09
N ARG A 28 -31.06 27.83 19.52
CA ARG A 28 -31.13 29.15 18.85
C ARG A 28 -29.80 29.91 18.95
N ALA A 29 -29.17 29.92 20.14
CA ALA A 29 -27.86 30.55 20.33
C ALA A 29 -26.74 29.88 19.49
N GLN A 30 -26.74 28.55 19.38
CA GLN A 30 -25.80 27.83 18.51
C GLN A 30 -26.04 28.12 17.02
N ARG A 31 -27.30 28.15 16.55
CA ARG A 31 -27.61 28.53 15.16
C ARG A 31 -27.19 29.97 14.85
N GLN A 32 -27.40 30.92 15.76
CA GLN A 32 -26.99 32.32 15.55
C GLN A 32 -25.45 32.46 15.46
N ARG A 33 -24.69 31.73 16.29
CA ARG A 33 -23.22 31.68 16.17
C ARG A 33 -22.75 31.05 14.86
N GLY A 34 -23.42 29.99 14.39
CA GLY A 34 -23.13 29.36 13.09
C GLY A 34 -23.34 30.31 11.92
N VAL A 35 -24.44 31.07 11.92
CA VAL A 35 -24.73 32.07 10.86
C VAL A 35 -23.70 33.22 10.87
N GLN A 36 -23.32 33.73 12.03
CA GLN A 36 -22.29 34.79 12.12
C GLN A 36 -20.91 34.35 11.63
N LEU A 37 -20.52 33.08 11.82
CA LEU A 37 -19.26 32.55 11.30
C LEU A 37 -19.26 32.46 9.77
N VAL A 38 -20.35 31.96 9.17
CA VAL A 38 -20.49 31.87 7.71
C VAL A 38 -20.52 33.27 7.07
N GLU A 39 -21.17 34.25 7.71
CA GLU A 39 -21.19 35.63 7.20
C GLU A 39 -19.82 36.32 7.32
N LEU A 40 -18.98 35.93 8.28
CA LEU A 40 -17.61 36.44 8.41
C LEU A 40 -16.69 35.85 7.32
N GLU A 41 -16.78 34.54 7.05
CA GLU A 41 -16.02 33.90 5.97
C GLU A 41 -16.43 34.44 4.59
N GLN A 42 -17.73 34.66 4.35
CA GLN A 42 -18.20 35.25 3.09
C GLN A 42 -17.72 36.69 2.88
N ARG A 43 -17.54 37.49 3.95
CA ARG A 43 -16.95 38.84 3.83
C ARG A 43 -15.45 38.81 3.58
N LEU A 44 -14.73 37.82 4.11
CA LEU A 44 -13.29 37.62 3.85
C LEU A 44 -13.01 37.11 2.43
N LEU A 45 -13.92 36.36 1.82
CA LEU A 45 -13.77 35.80 0.47
C LEU A 45 -14.16 36.76 -0.67
N VAL A 46 -14.79 37.92 -0.37
CA VAL A 46 -15.22 38.91 -1.38
C VAL A 46 -14.35 40.18 -1.37
N GLY A 47 -13.57 40.42 -0.30
CA GLY A 47 -12.71 41.59 -0.14
C GLY A 47 -11.30 41.43 -0.72
N GLY A 48 -11.15 41.25 -2.03
CA GLY A 48 -9.84 40.99 -2.64
C GLY A 48 -9.72 41.25 -4.14
N GLY A 49 -10.01 42.47 -4.61
CA GLY A 49 -9.76 42.83 -6.02
C GLY A 49 -9.98 44.30 -6.40
N ALA A 50 -8.96 44.87 -7.07
CA ALA A 50 -8.91 46.11 -7.85
C ALA A 50 -8.76 47.49 -7.14
N GLY A 51 -7.91 48.33 -7.74
CA GLY A 51 -7.57 49.72 -7.36
C GLY A 51 -6.26 49.82 -6.55
N ASP A 52 -5.22 50.57 -6.94
CA ASP A 52 -5.05 51.50 -8.06
C ASP A 52 -3.60 51.47 -8.60
N ALA A 53 -3.39 51.97 -9.82
CA ALA A 53 -2.07 52.19 -10.44
C ALA A 53 -1.77 53.71 -10.53
N GLU A 54 -0.49 54.10 -10.52
CA GLU A 54 0.10 55.34 -11.07
C GLU A 54 1.65 55.23 -11.01
N PRO A 55 2.48 56.07 -11.69
CA PRO A 55 3.61 55.55 -12.47
C PRO A 55 4.99 56.29 -12.35
N PHE A 56 6.01 55.78 -13.08
CA PHE A 56 7.39 56.32 -13.31
C PHE A 56 8.29 56.45 -12.04
N ASP A 57 9.63 56.36 -12.09
CA ASP A 57 10.61 56.91 -13.05
C ASP A 57 11.75 55.95 -13.49
N ASP A 58 12.54 56.43 -14.48
CA ASP A 58 13.76 55.85 -15.08
C ASP A 58 15.06 56.35 -14.37
N ASP A 59 16.24 55.97 -14.90
CA ASP A 59 17.63 56.33 -14.54
C ASP A 59 18.31 55.62 -13.34
N GLY A 60 19.36 54.82 -13.64
CA GLY A 60 20.45 54.51 -12.68
C GLY A 60 21.09 53.11 -12.73
N GLN A 61 22.15 52.93 -13.51
CA GLN A 61 22.96 51.69 -13.65
C GLN A 61 24.46 52.04 -13.55
N PRO A 62 25.40 51.19 -13.06
CA PRO A 62 25.41 50.24 -11.93
C PRO A 62 26.63 50.54 -10.97
N PRO A 63 27.03 49.65 -10.03
CA PRO A 63 27.85 48.43 -10.32
C PRO A 63 27.30 47.19 -9.55
N GLY A 64 27.58 45.92 -9.89
CA GLY A 64 28.70 45.32 -10.60
C GLY A 64 29.41 44.33 -9.66
N LEU A 65 29.21 43.01 -9.82
CA LEU A 65 30.06 41.94 -9.26
C LEU A 65 29.77 40.58 -9.92
N GLU A 66 30.70 40.25 -10.81
CA GLU A 66 31.12 38.99 -11.45
C GLU A 66 30.50 37.63 -11.05
N ALA A 67 30.27 36.81 -12.09
CA ALA A 67 30.12 35.36 -12.01
C ALA A 67 31.45 34.66 -12.34
N CYS A 68 31.82 33.61 -11.61
CA CYS A 68 33.02 32.80 -11.89
C CYS A 68 32.76 31.74 -12.98
N PRO A 69 33.58 31.67 -14.04
CA PRO A 69 33.61 30.54 -14.96
C PRO A 69 34.53 29.41 -14.45
N LEU A 70 34.19 28.16 -14.80
CA LEU A 70 35.05 26.99 -14.66
C LEU A 70 35.65 26.65 -16.03
N ASP A 71 36.99 26.60 -16.13
CA ASP A 71 37.63 25.92 -17.26
C ASP A 71 39.12 25.58 -17.00
N VAL A 72 39.70 24.83 -17.94
CA VAL A 72 41.15 24.53 -18.16
C VAL A 72 41.74 23.26 -17.51
N HIS A 73 41.90 22.26 -18.40
CA HIS A 73 43.03 21.33 -18.60
C HIS A 73 44.20 21.22 -17.60
N GLY A 74 44.64 19.98 -17.35
CA GLY A 74 45.97 19.67 -16.78
C GLY A 74 47.11 19.64 -17.81
N PRO A 75 48.35 19.34 -17.38
CA PRO A 75 49.07 18.19 -17.97
C PRO A 75 49.84 17.32 -16.95
N ALA A 76 50.62 16.36 -17.46
CA ALA A 76 51.14 15.18 -16.74
C ALA A 76 52.64 15.24 -16.34
N GLN A 77 53.18 14.07 -15.95
CA GLN A 77 54.56 13.71 -15.49
C GLN A 77 54.78 13.89 -13.97
N GLY A 78 55.49 13.01 -13.25
CA GLY A 78 56.18 11.75 -13.61
C GLY A 78 57.26 11.39 -12.55
N LEU A 79 57.76 10.14 -12.56
CA LEU A 79 58.80 9.56 -11.66
C LEU A 79 58.32 9.22 -10.21
N GLY A 80 58.70 8.10 -9.58
CA GLY A 80 59.42 6.91 -10.07
C GLY A 80 60.04 6.04 -8.96
N GLY A 81 59.97 4.69 -9.11
CA GLY A 81 60.72 3.69 -8.31
C GLY A 81 60.17 3.35 -6.92
N GLU A 82 60.38 2.18 -6.30
CA GLU A 82 60.85 0.81 -6.64
C GLU A 82 60.26 -0.14 -5.54
N GLY A 83 60.08 -1.46 -5.65
CA GLY A 83 60.22 -2.45 -6.73
C GLY A 83 60.19 -3.89 -6.15
N ARG A 84 60.02 -4.93 -7.02
CA ARG A 84 60.32 -6.38 -6.78
C ARG A 84 59.42 -7.12 -5.73
N THR A 85 59.08 -8.42 -5.76
CA THR A 85 59.33 -9.63 -6.60
C THR A 85 58.30 -10.73 -6.18
N ALA A 86 58.01 -11.87 -6.84
CA ALA A 86 58.41 -12.48 -8.12
C ALA A 86 57.39 -13.58 -8.59
N ALA A 87 57.40 -13.88 -9.90
CA ALA A 87 57.35 -15.22 -10.55
C ALA A 87 56.21 -16.25 -10.27
N GLY A 88 55.62 -16.78 -11.37
CA GLY A 88 54.77 -17.99 -11.34
C GLY A 88 53.78 -18.17 -12.51
N ASP A 89 54.27 -18.33 -13.74
CA ASP A 89 53.52 -18.74 -14.97
C ASP A 89 54.17 -20.07 -15.48
N PRO A 90 53.70 -20.83 -16.51
CA PRO A 90 52.62 -20.55 -17.45
C PRO A 90 51.71 -21.74 -17.86
N ALA A 91 50.65 -21.43 -18.63
CA ALA A 91 50.26 -22.02 -19.93
C ALA A 91 48.73 -21.98 -20.18
N GLY A 92 48.20 -21.55 -21.33
CA GLY A 92 48.86 -20.86 -22.44
C GLY A 92 48.00 -20.84 -23.72
N GLN A 93 48.20 -19.81 -24.57
CA GLN A 93 47.97 -19.79 -26.03
C GLN A 93 46.51 -19.99 -26.55
N ARG A 94 46.02 -19.30 -27.58
CA ARG A 94 46.54 -18.26 -28.50
C ARG A 94 45.31 -17.54 -29.14
N GLU A 95 45.34 -16.23 -29.37
CA GLU A 95 45.44 -15.58 -30.71
C GLU A 95 44.34 -15.97 -31.75
N ARG A 96 43.71 -15.07 -32.52
CA ARG A 96 43.98 -13.64 -32.81
C ARG A 96 42.75 -12.94 -33.45
N ARG A 97 42.84 -11.60 -33.51
CA ARG A 97 42.22 -10.59 -34.41
C ARG A 97 41.55 -11.11 -35.70
N GLY A 98 40.55 -10.43 -36.29
CA GLY A 98 39.88 -9.19 -35.86
C GLY A 98 39.11 -8.47 -36.99
N GLN A 99 38.34 -7.46 -36.58
CA GLN A 99 38.06 -6.16 -37.22
C GLN A 99 37.44 -6.02 -38.64
N GLN A 100 36.38 -5.18 -38.65
CA GLN A 100 36.00 -4.15 -39.63
C GLN A 100 35.33 -4.53 -40.96
N GLY A 101 34.37 -3.69 -41.37
CA GLY A 101 33.87 -3.58 -42.74
C GLY A 101 32.37 -3.33 -42.88
N GLN A 102 31.93 -2.07 -42.79
CA GLN A 102 30.65 -1.65 -43.39
C GLN A 102 30.78 -1.56 -44.91
N HIS A 103 29.71 -1.80 -45.66
CA HIS A 103 29.24 -0.88 -46.71
C HIS A 103 27.85 -1.26 -47.26
N ASP A 104 27.27 -0.30 -47.96
CA ASP A 104 25.86 -0.17 -48.34
C ASP A 104 25.55 -0.70 -49.77
N ASP A 105 24.24 -0.80 -50.06
CA ASP A 105 23.58 -0.16 -51.23
C ASP A 105 22.76 -1.01 -52.25
N CYS A 106 21.62 -0.40 -52.63
CA CYS A 106 20.72 -0.46 -53.80
C CYS A 106 20.38 -1.71 -54.66
N GLY A 107 19.12 -1.70 -55.14
CA GLY A 107 18.67 -2.21 -56.46
C GLY A 107 17.56 -3.27 -56.41
N GLU A 108 16.25 -2.97 -56.50
CA GLU A 108 15.40 -2.47 -57.62
C GLU A 108 14.88 -3.51 -58.65
N ARG A 109 13.53 -3.51 -58.84
CA ARG A 109 12.71 -4.01 -59.98
C ARG A 109 12.80 -5.52 -60.32
N GLY A 110 11.75 -6.21 -60.80
CA GLY A 110 10.33 -5.86 -61.01
C GLY A 110 9.58 -6.95 -61.80
N GLN A 111 8.29 -6.69 -62.08
CA GLN A 111 7.38 -7.30 -63.09
C GLN A 111 6.39 -8.40 -62.65
N GLY A 112 5.10 -8.22 -63.00
CA GLY A 112 4.13 -9.28 -63.29
C GLY A 112 3.89 -9.33 -64.81
N PRO A 113 2.72 -9.77 -65.35
CA PRO A 113 1.49 -10.25 -64.69
C PRO A 113 0.93 -11.55 -65.38
N GLU A 114 -0.42 -11.68 -65.46
CA GLU A 114 -1.25 -12.58 -66.30
C GLU A 114 -1.76 -13.92 -65.72
N GLY A 115 -3.05 -14.22 -65.99
CA GLY A 115 -3.68 -15.51 -65.67
C GLY A 115 -5.15 -15.47 -65.19
N GLU A 116 -6.07 -14.89 -65.97
CA GLU A 116 -7.52 -14.96 -65.69
C GLU A 116 -8.12 -16.32 -66.10
N THR A 117 -9.18 -16.77 -65.41
CA THR A 117 -10.40 -17.32 -66.04
C THR A 117 -11.55 -17.44 -65.03
N GLU A 118 -12.77 -17.38 -65.56
CA GLU A 118 -14.08 -17.37 -64.88
C GLU A 118 -14.41 -18.78 -64.29
N GLU A 119 -15.48 -19.07 -63.55
CA GLU A 119 -16.87 -18.60 -63.60
C GLU A 119 -17.66 -19.12 -62.36
N GLY A 120 -18.82 -18.55 -62.02
CA GLY A 120 -19.80 -19.23 -61.13
C GLY A 120 -20.41 -18.39 -60.00
N ALA A 121 -21.66 -17.95 -60.19
CA ALA A 121 -22.38 -17.10 -59.23
C ALA A 121 -23.06 -17.87 -58.08
N ALA A 122 -23.07 -17.28 -56.89
CA ALA A 122 -24.14 -17.47 -55.88
C ALA A 122 -24.22 -16.28 -54.92
N VAL A 123 -25.29 -15.49 -55.01
CA VAL A 123 -25.58 -14.41 -54.05
C VAL A 123 -26.15 -15.01 -52.77
N GLY A 124 -25.42 -14.85 -51.65
CA GLY A 124 -25.85 -15.30 -50.32
C GLY A 124 -25.88 -14.15 -49.32
N HIS A 125 -27.07 -13.61 -49.04
CA HIS A 125 -27.29 -12.74 -47.88
C HIS A 125 -27.10 -13.51 -46.58
N HIS A 126 -26.04 -13.23 -45.82
CA HIS A 126 -26.11 -13.28 -44.36
C HIS A 126 -25.32 -12.11 -43.75
N GLY A 127 -26.00 -11.37 -42.88
CA GLY A 127 -25.54 -10.08 -42.39
C GLY A 127 -24.44 -10.16 -41.33
N SER A 128 -23.88 -8.98 -41.05
CA SER A 128 -22.88 -8.69 -40.03
C SER A 128 -23.02 -9.50 -38.73
N ALA A 129 -22.05 -10.39 -38.51
CA ALA A 129 -21.74 -10.98 -37.20
C ALA A 129 -20.24 -10.78 -36.88
N LEU A 130 -19.75 -9.56 -37.11
CA LEU A 130 -18.43 -9.12 -36.69
C LEU A 130 -18.54 -8.48 -35.30
N LEU A 131 -17.55 -8.76 -34.43
CA LEU A 131 -17.35 -8.16 -33.10
C LEU A 131 -18.32 -8.58 -31.99
N MET A 132 -17.98 -9.67 -31.29
CA MET A 132 -17.55 -9.64 -29.87
C MET A 132 -17.25 -11.07 -29.38
N SER A 133 -16.27 -11.73 -30.01
CA SER A 133 -15.67 -12.92 -29.42
C SER A 133 -14.76 -12.48 -28.27
N ALA A 134 -15.32 -12.41 -27.06
CA ALA A 134 -14.56 -12.15 -25.85
C ALA A 134 -13.58 -13.31 -25.63
N MET A 135 -12.33 -13.15 -26.05
CA MET A 135 -11.24 -14.05 -25.72
C MET A 135 -11.03 -14.02 -24.20
N MET A 136 -11.73 -14.89 -23.47
CA MET A 136 -11.33 -15.24 -22.12
C MET A 136 -9.90 -15.76 -22.20
N PRO A 137 -8.91 -15.15 -21.51
CA PRO A 137 -7.55 -15.66 -21.55
C PRO A 137 -7.57 -17.09 -21.00
N ALA A 138 -7.05 -18.03 -21.78
CA ALA A 138 -6.99 -19.42 -21.38
C ALA A 138 -6.13 -19.54 -20.12
N VAL A 139 -6.74 -19.95 -19.01
CA VAL A 139 -6.04 -20.14 -17.74
C VAL A 139 -5.16 -21.39 -17.87
N SER A 140 -3.89 -21.19 -18.20
CA SER A 140 -2.90 -22.26 -18.30
C SER A 140 -2.67 -22.92 -16.94
N LEU A 141 -3.31 -24.07 -16.72
CA LEU A 141 -3.19 -24.89 -15.51
C LEU A 141 -1.86 -25.68 -15.45
N ALA A 142 -0.74 -25.04 -15.80
CA ALA A 142 0.59 -25.59 -15.62
C ALA A 142 0.92 -25.59 -14.11
N LEU A 143 0.79 -26.75 -13.47
CA LEU A 143 1.15 -26.97 -12.06
C LEU A 143 2.67 -27.04 -11.89
N ASP A 144 3.32 -25.88 -12.01
CA ASP A 144 4.71 -25.69 -11.58
C ASP A 144 4.81 -25.57 -10.05
N TYR A 145 6.03 -25.35 -9.55
CA TYR A 145 6.27 -25.17 -8.11
C TYR A 145 5.51 -23.96 -7.53
N SER A 146 5.30 -22.91 -8.31
CA SER A 146 4.54 -21.71 -7.92
C SER A 146 3.04 -22.01 -7.81
N GLY A 147 2.48 -22.75 -8.77
CA GLY A 147 1.11 -23.25 -8.78
C GLY A 147 0.83 -24.18 -7.61
N PHE A 148 1.73 -25.13 -7.31
CA PHE A 148 1.57 -25.99 -6.13
C PHE A 148 1.58 -25.19 -4.81
N LYS A 149 2.52 -24.25 -4.65
CA LYS A 149 2.58 -23.37 -3.47
C LYS A 149 1.31 -22.52 -3.34
N THR A 150 0.79 -22.02 -4.46
CA THR A 150 -0.46 -21.25 -4.52
C THR A 150 -1.66 -22.10 -4.14
N LEU A 151 -1.75 -23.34 -4.63
CA LEU A 151 -2.82 -24.27 -4.29
C LEU A 151 -2.79 -24.66 -2.80
N LEU A 152 -1.62 -24.94 -2.25
CA LEU A 152 -1.45 -25.27 -0.82
C LEU A 152 -1.82 -24.09 0.07
N LEU A 153 -1.43 -22.87 -0.31
CA LEU A 153 -1.82 -21.64 0.40
C LEU A 153 -3.34 -21.42 0.31
N ALA A 154 -3.94 -21.57 -0.87
CA ALA A 154 -5.38 -21.45 -1.06
C ALA A 154 -6.17 -22.49 -0.25
N ALA A 155 -5.66 -23.73 -0.16
CA ALA A 155 -6.25 -24.80 0.65
C ALA A 155 -6.13 -24.55 2.17
N ALA A 156 -5.13 -23.78 2.62
CA ALA A 156 -4.94 -23.43 4.03
C ALA A 156 -5.75 -22.20 4.48
N LEU A 157 -6.16 -21.33 3.55
CA LEU A 157 -6.88 -20.08 3.85
C LEU A 157 -8.41 -20.25 3.76
N PRO A 158 -9.18 -19.51 4.59
CA PRO A 158 -10.64 -19.43 4.43
C PRO A 158 -11.04 -19.05 2.99
N PRO A 159 -12.03 -19.73 2.38
CA PRO A 159 -12.96 -20.67 3.00
C PRO A 159 -12.60 -22.15 2.78
N ALA A 160 -11.47 -22.47 2.13
CA ALA A 160 -11.20 -23.81 1.62
C ALA A 160 -11.17 -24.93 2.70
N PRO A 161 -10.56 -24.74 3.90
CA PRO A 161 -10.64 -25.72 4.98
C PRO A 161 -12.09 -26.04 5.39
N MET A 162 -12.97 -25.04 5.42
CA MET A 162 -14.39 -25.23 5.77
C MET A 162 -15.13 -26.00 4.68
N LEU A 163 -14.88 -25.68 3.39
CA LEU A 163 -15.51 -26.39 2.27
C LEU A 163 -15.09 -27.87 2.22
N LEU A 164 -13.81 -28.16 2.46
CA LEU A 164 -13.30 -29.53 2.55
C LEU A 164 -13.91 -30.29 3.74
N LEU A 165 -14.03 -29.64 4.91
CA LEU A 165 -14.66 -30.23 6.09
C LEU A 165 -16.16 -30.49 5.88
N ALA A 166 -16.88 -29.57 5.23
CA ALA A 166 -18.28 -29.73 4.86
C ALA A 166 -18.49 -30.89 3.88
N ALA A 167 -17.68 -30.97 2.81
CA ALA A 167 -17.74 -32.07 1.84
C ALA A 167 -17.45 -33.43 2.52
N TRP A 168 -16.46 -33.50 3.40
CA TRP A 168 -16.16 -34.72 4.16
C TRP A 168 -17.27 -35.08 5.14
N GLY A 169 -17.84 -34.10 5.86
CA GLY A 169 -18.99 -34.28 6.75
C GLY A 169 -20.22 -34.83 6.01
N GLY A 170 -20.57 -34.24 4.86
CA GLY A 170 -21.65 -34.71 3.98
C GLY A 170 -21.42 -36.13 3.45
N TRP A 171 -20.18 -36.47 3.07
CA TRP A 171 -19.84 -37.83 2.66
C TRP A 171 -19.94 -38.84 3.82
N ARG A 172 -19.56 -38.46 5.05
CA ARG A 172 -19.73 -39.30 6.25
C ARG A 172 -21.20 -39.49 6.61
N LEU A 173 -22.04 -38.47 6.48
CA LEU A 173 -23.50 -38.55 6.60
C LEU A 173 -24.08 -39.53 5.59
N LYS A 174 -23.71 -39.42 4.30
CA LYS A 174 -24.15 -40.35 3.24
C LYS A 174 -23.77 -41.81 3.52
N ARG A 175 -22.68 -42.05 4.26
CA ARG A 175 -22.28 -43.39 4.75
C ARG A 175 -22.91 -43.78 6.11
N GLY A 176 -24.03 -43.14 6.51
CA GLY A 176 -24.76 -43.45 7.74
C GLY A 176 -24.03 -43.08 9.05
N ARG A 177 -22.90 -42.35 8.99
CA ARG A 177 -22.11 -42.03 10.17
C ARG A 177 -22.54 -40.69 10.75
N ARG A 178 -23.38 -40.72 11.80
CA ARG A 178 -23.92 -39.54 12.52
C ARG A 178 -22.91 -38.42 12.86
N TRP A 179 -21.64 -38.76 13.06
CA TRP A 179 -20.54 -37.78 13.25
C TRP A 179 -20.33 -36.82 12.06
N GLY A 180 -20.71 -37.22 10.84
CA GLY A 180 -20.63 -36.32 9.67
C GLY A 180 -21.53 -35.09 9.80
N GLY A 181 -22.63 -35.17 10.55
CA GLY A 181 -23.52 -34.04 10.83
C GLY A 181 -22.85 -32.98 11.69
N TRP A 182 -22.10 -33.41 12.71
CA TRP A 182 -21.29 -32.51 13.53
C TRP A 182 -20.16 -31.85 12.73
N MET A 183 -19.50 -32.60 11.85
CA MET A 183 -18.46 -32.04 10.96
C MET A 183 -19.04 -31.00 9.99
N LEU A 184 -20.21 -31.26 9.40
CA LEU A 184 -20.90 -30.33 8.51
C LEU A 184 -21.39 -29.09 9.26
N GLY A 185 -22.01 -29.24 10.43
CA GLY A 185 -22.43 -28.13 11.27
C GLY A 185 -21.27 -27.25 11.72
N LEU A 186 -20.14 -27.87 12.12
CA LEU A 186 -18.91 -27.15 12.46
C LEU A 186 -18.34 -26.40 11.24
N ALA A 187 -18.33 -27.03 10.06
CA ALA A 187 -17.87 -26.38 8.82
C ALA A 187 -18.70 -25.14 8.47
N LEU A 188 -20.03 -25.22 8.60
CA LEU A 188 -20.94 -24.09 8.36
C LEU A 188 -20.77 -22.98 9.41
N ALA A 189 -20.64 -23.34 10.69
CA ALA A 189 -20.40 -22.39 11.77
C ALA A 189 -19.04 -21.68 11.61
N LEU A 190 -17.98 -22.41 11.25
CA LEU A 190 -16.67 -21.83 10.96
C LEU A 190 -16.71 -20.95 9.69
N ALA A 191 -17.44 -21.35 8.65
CA ALA A 191 -17.59 -20.53 7.45
C ALA A 191 -18.32 -19.22 7.76
N TRP A 192 -19.41 -19.26 8.53
CA TRP A 192 -20.11 -18.07 9.03
C TRP A 192 -19.16 -17.16 9.82
N LEU A 193 -18.56 -17.69 10.89
CA LEU A 193 -17.65 -16.93 11.75
C LEU A 193 -16.48 -16.33 10.94
N SER A 194 -15.94 -17.07 9.96
CA SER A 194 -14.84 -16.57 9.12
C SER A 194 -15.18 -15.34 8.28
N ALA A 195 -16.46 -15.00 8.16
CA ALA A 195 -16.93 -13.79 7.48
C ALA A 195 -17.36 -12.66 8.44
N THR A 196 -17.29 -12.85 9.76
CA THR A 196 -17.71 -11.83 10.75
C THR A 196 -16.54 -10.96 11.21
N GLU A 197 -16.80 -9.69 11.51
CA GLU A 197 -15.77 -8.81 12.09
C GLU A 197 -15.40 -9.22 13.52
N ALA A 198 -16.37 -9.69 14.30
CA ALA A 198 -16.16 -10.19 15.66
C ALA A 198 -15.16 -11.35 15.73
N ALA A 199 -15.25 -12.33 14.81
CA ALA A 199 -14.27 -13.41 14.76
C ALA A 199 -12.89 -12.92 14.32
N GLY A 200 -12.82 -11.93 13.42
CA GLY A 200 -11.58 -11.26 13.04
C GLY A 200 -10.92 -10.56 14.23
N GLU A 201 -11.70 -9.88 15.06
CA GLU A 201 -11.21 -9.19 16.25
C GLU A 201 -10.75 -10.17 17.35
N LEU A 202 -11.52 -11.22 17.62
CA LEU A 202 -11.10 -12.29 18.54
C LEU A 202 -9.80 -12.96 18.08
N LEU A 203 -9.65 -13.22 16.78
CA LEU A 203 -8.43 -13.79 16.22
C LEU A 203 -7.24 -12.82 16.27
N SER A 204 -7.46 -11.51 16.05
CA SER A 204 -6.43 -10.49 16.20
C SER A 204 -5.93 -10.44 17.65
N ARG A 205 -6.84 -10.37 18.63
CA ARG A 205 -6.50 -10.43 20.07
C ARG A 205 -5.75 -11.71 20.43
N ALA A 206 -6.25 -12.87 19.99
CA ALA A 206 -5.63 -14.17 20.25
C ALA A 206 -4.24 -14.34 19.62
N THR A 207 -3.95 -13.62 18.54
CA THR A 207 -2.62 -13.63 17.88
C THR A 207 -1.67 -12.55 18.39
N GLY A 208 -2.11 -11.72 19.36
CA GLY A 208 -1.32 -10.64 19.94
C GLY A 208 -1.35 -9.38 19.08
N ALA A 209 -2.55 -8.83 18.89
CA ALA A 209 -2.78 -7.56 18.21
C ALA A 209 -1.83 -6.45 18.73
N PRO A 210 -1.24 -5.64 17.83
CA PRO A 210 -0.40 -4.52 18.24
C PRO A 210 -1.25 -3.44 18.91
N ALA A 211 -0.72 -2.75 19.91
CA ALA A 211 -1.39 -1.61 20.51
C ALA A 211 -1.40 -0.40 19.54
N ALA A 212 -2.48 0.38 19.57
CA ALA A 212 -2.53 1.67 18.89
C ALA A 212 -1.50 2.64 19.49
N LEU A 213 -0.89 3.47 18.64
CA LEU A 213 -0.03 4.56 19.11
C LEU A 213 -0.92 5.67 19.67
N SER A 214 -0.90 5.86 20.99
CA SER A 214 -1.77 6.85 21.64
C SER A 214 -1.38 8.27 21.26
N ARG A 215 -2.35 9.20 21.31
CA ARG A 215 -2.12 10.60 20.97
C ARG A 215 -1.00 11.23 21.82
N ALA A 216 -0.95 10.92 23.12
CA ALA A 216 0.12 11.38 24.02
C ALA A 216 1.51 10.85 23.61
N GLN A 217 1.63 9.64 23.06
CA GLN A 217 2.89 9.13 22.53
C GLN A 217 3.30 9.85 21.24
N VAL A 218 2.35 10.21 20.36
CA VAL A 218 2.63 11.00 19.15
C VAL A 218 3.08 12.42 19.52
N ASP A 219 2.36 13.08 20.43
CA ASP A 219 2.67 14.44 20.88
C ASP A 219 4.04 14.47 21.61
N ALA A 220 4.40 13.42 22.37
CA ALA A 220 5.73 13.29 23.01
C ALA A 220 6.91 13.12 22.03
N LEU A 221 6.66 12.91 20.73
CA LEU A 221 7.69 12.87 19.69
C LEU A 221 7.88 14.23 18.99
N GLN A 222 7.01 15.22 19.25
CA GLN A 222 7.15 16.56 18.70
C GLN A 222 8.45 17.23 19.15
N GLY A 223 9.06 18.01 18.25
CA GLY A 223 10.32 18.71 18.50
C GLY A 223 11.58 17.84 18.45
N ARG A 224 11.46 16.50 18.54
CA ARG A 224 12.56 15.59 18.23
C ARG A 224 12.92 15.68 16.75
N ARG A 225 14.23 15.71 16.45
CA ARG A 225 14.78 15.83 15.08
C ARG A 225 15.45 14.56 14.56
N ASP A 226 15.54 13.54 15.39
CA ASP A 226 16.21 12.26 15.16
C ASP A 226 15.26 11.15 14.67
N GLY A 227 14.07 11.51 14.19
CA GLY A 227 13.01 10.57 13.82
C GLY A 227 12.61 10.57 12.34
N ALA A 228 11.97 9.49 11.92
CA ALA A 228 11.32 9.35 10.61
C ALA A 228 10.02 8.53 10.72
N VAL A 229 9.06 8.80 9.84
CA VAL A 229 7.86 7.96 9.67
C VAL A 229 8.06 7.08 8.45
N LEU A 230 8.15 5.75 8.63
CA LEU A 230 8.38 4.80 7.54
C LEU A 230 7.12 3.98 7.26
N VAL A 231 6.52 4.19 6.10
CA VAL A 231 5.35 3.48 5.62
C VAL A 231 5.78 2.26 4.79
N LEU A 232 5.18 1.10 5.07
CA LEU A 232 5.41 -0.12 4.29
C LEU A 232 4.36 -0.32 3.18
N GLY A 233 4.81 -0.71 2.00
CA GLY A 233 3.96 -1.05 0.85
C GLY A 233 3.08 -2.29 1.05
N GLY A 234 1.89 -2.22 0.47
CA GLY A 234 0.84 -3.26 0.42
C GLY A 234 0.42 -3.60 -1.02
N GLY A 235 1.14 -3.08 -2.01
CA GLY A 235 0.91 -3.22 -3.45
C GLY A 235 0.27 -1.99 -4.10
N ALA A 236 0.49 -1.86 -5.42
CA ALA A 236 -0.13 -0.83 -6.26
C ALA A 236 -0.94 -1.45 -7.42
N HIS A 237 -1.86 -0.65 -7.96
CA HIS A 237 -2.42 -0.79 -9.31
C HIS A 237 -1.43 -0.16 -10.30
N ARG A 238 -1.16 -0.82 -11.44
CA ARG A 238 -0.20 -0.33 -12.44
C ARG A 238 -0.71 0.88 -13.22
N HIS A 239 -2.00 0.87 -13.48
CA HIS A 239 -2.72 1.89 -14.21
C HIS A 239 -4.19 1.79 -13.78
N LEU A 240 -4.77 2.91 -13.41
CA LEU A 240 -6.21 3.12 -13.26
C LEU A 240 -6.62 4.10 -14.36
N PRO A 241 -7.54 3.75 -15.28
CA PRO A 241 -7.92 4.61 -16.40
C PRO A 241 -8.39 6.01 -15.98
N GLU A 242 -9.03 6.12 -14.82
CA GLU A 242 -9.53 7.37 -14.25
C GLU A 242 -8.42 8.31 -13.71
N TYR A 243 -7.19 7.81 -13.54
CA TYR A 243 -6.00 8.59 -13.17
C TYR A 243 -4.95 8.68 -14.30
N ASP A 244 -5.16 7.95 -15.41
CA ASP A 244 -4.15 7.66 -16.45
C ASP A 244 -2.80 7.12 -15.92
N ALA A 245 -2.79 6.63 -14.67
CA ALA A 245 -1.56 6.37 -13.93
C ALA A 245 -1.74 5.24 -12.91
N GLY A 246 -0.63 4.67 -12.43
CA GLY A 246 -0.64 3.74 -11.31
C GLY A 246 -1.06 4.41 -10.00
N ALA A 247 -1.70 3.66 -9.11
CA ALA A 247 -2.21 4.15 -7.84
C ALA A 247 -2.00 3.13 -6.69
N PRO A 248 -1.85 3.56 -5.43
CA PRO A 248 -1.75 2.65 -4.29
C PRO A 248 -2.98 1.75 -4.15
N LYS A 249 -2.82 0.47 -3.79
CA LYS A 249 -3.97 -0.37 -3.37
C LYS A 249 -4.50 0.12 -2.03
N ARG A 250 -5.75 -0.25 -1.70
CA ARG A 250 -6.44 0.12 -0.44
C ARG A 250 -5.55 0.07 0.81
N LEU A 251 -4.81 -1.02 1.02
CA LEU A 251 -3.90 -1.15 2.17
C LEU A 251 -2.76 -0.12 2.14
N THR A 252 -2.12 0.10 1.00
CA THR A 252 -1.07 1.11 0.86
C THR A 252 -1.63 2.52 1.03
N ALA A 253 -2.80 2.81 0.48
CA ALA A 253 -3.47 4.11 0.63
C ALA A 253 -3.79 4.41 2.10
N GLU A 254 -4.35 3.44 2.83
CA GLU A 254 -4.66 3.55 4.27
C GLU A 254 -3.40 3.77 5.12
N ARG A 255 -2.36 2.95 4.89
CA ARG A 255 -1.06 3.09 5.57
C ARG A 255 -0.37 4.43 5.24
N LEU A 256 -0.46 4.90 3.99
CA LEU A 256 0.10 6.18 3.56
C LEU A 256 -0.64 7.35 4.22
N ALA A 257 -1.97 7.34 4.22
CA ALA A 257 -2.78 8.37 4.86
C ALA A 257 -2.44 8.51 6.36
N TYR A 258 -2.29 7.39 7.06
CA TYR A 258 -1.86 7.39 8.47
C TYR A 258 -0.40 7.82 8.65
N GLY A 259 0.50 7.43 7.74
CA GLY A 259 1.88 7.90 7.71
C GLY A 259 2.00 9.42 7.51
N VAL A 260 1.23 10.00 6.58
CA VAL A 260 1.12 11.45 6.37
C VAL A 260 0.55 12.13 7.62
N TRP A 261 -0.48 11.55 8.24
CA TRP A 261 -1.04 12.06 9.50
C TRP A 261 0.03 12.11 10.60
N LEU A 262 0.79 11.03 10.81
CA LEU A 262 1.87 10.97 11.78
C LEU A 262 3.02 11.93 11.47
N ALA A 263 3.42 12.07 10.21
CA ALA A 263 4.47 12.98 9.79
C ALA A 263 4.08 14.44 10.05
N ARG A 264 2.84 14.83 9.72
CA ARG A 264 2.29 16.16 10.04
C ARG A 264 2.20 16.42 11.54
N HIS A 265 1.86 15.41 12.35
CA HIS A 265 1.70 15.58 13.80
C HIS A 265 3.02 15.55 14.58
N THR A 266 4.02 14.78 14.16
CA THR A 266 5.35 14.72 14.80
C THR A 266 6.33 15.77 14.26
N GLY A 267 6.09 16.27 13.04
CA GLY A 267 7.04 17.06 12.26
C GLY A 267 8.17 16.21 11.65
N TRP A 268 8.06 14.88 11.69
CA TRP A 268 9.09 13.98 11.18
C TRP A 268 8.97 13.76 9.67
N PRO A 269 10.10 13.64 8.95
CA PRO A 269 10.11 13.33 7.53
C PRO A 269 9.44 11.98 7.23
N LEU A 270 8.64 11.97 6.16
CA LEU A 270 7.96 10.78 5.64
C LEU A 270 8.91 9.97 4.74
N ALA A 271 8.91 8.66 4.93
CA ALA A 271 9.65 7.66 4.18
C ALA A 271 8.71 6.53 3.73
N PHE A 272 9.05 5.88 2.62
CA PHE A 272 8.31 4.71 2.13
C PHE A 272 9.25 3.56 1.76
N ALA A 273 8.83 2.32 2.01
CA ALA A 273 9.51 1.11 1.53
C ALA A 273 8.52 0.13 0.87
N GLY A 274 8.70 -0.07 -0.44
CA GLY A 274 7.90 -0.97 -1.25
C GLY A 274 8.40 -1.02 -2.69
N GLY A 275 9.03 -2.13 -3.08
CA GLY A 275 9.48 -2.38 -4.44
C GLY A 275 8.52 -3.26 -5.24
N ILE A 276 9.06 -4.29 -5.89
CA ILE A 276 8.32 -5.21 -6.75
C ILE A 276 8.10 -6.52 -6.01
N GLY A 277 6.93 -6.67 -5.37
CA GLY A 277 6.59 -7.85 -4.59
C GLY A 277 6.37 -9.12 -5.44
N TRP A 278 6.57 -10.30 -4.84
CA TRP A 278 6.39 -11.61 -5.48
C TRP A 278 5.01 -11.86 -6.09
N THR A 279 3.95 -11.18 -5.62
CA THR A 279 2.59 -11.26 -6.18
C THR A 279 2.37 -10.30 -7.37
N ALA A 280 3.43 -9.64 -7.84
CA ALA A 280 3.38 -8.58 -8.82
C ALA A 280 4.55 -8.67 -9.83
N MET A 281 4.82 -9.89 -10.32
CA MET A 281 5.95 -10.26 -11.21
C MET A 281 6.01 -9.55 -12.59
N GLU A 282 5.10 -8.60 -12.86
CA GLU A 282 5.02 -7.84 -14.11
C GLU A 282 4.94 -6.31 -13.83
N LEU A 283 5.38 -5.85 -12.65
CA LEU A 283 5.51 -4.41 -12.39
C LEU A 283 6.69 -3.84 -13.17
N SER A 284 6.41 -2.94 -14.12
CA SER A 284 7.45 -2.12 -14.76
C SER A 284 7.79 -0.84 -13.95
N GLN A 285 7.01 -0.51 -12.93
CA GLN A 285 7.22 0.61 -12.01
C GLN A 285 7.14 0.10 -10.56
N PRO A 286 8.12 0.42 -9.70
CA PRO A 286 8.07 0.14 -8.26
C PRO A 286 6.90 0.85 -7.54
N GLU A 287 6.36 0.22 -6.50
CA GLU A 287 5.29 0.80 -5.67
C GLU A 287 5.72 2.15 -5.05
N ALA A 288 6.99 2.29 -4.65
CA ALA A 288 7.54 3.50 -4.07
C ALA A 288 7.51 4.72 -5.00
N GLU A 289 7.57 4.55 -6.33
CA GLU A 289 7.51 5.68 -7.29
C GLU A 289 6.07 6.20 -7.41
N ILE A 290 5.10 5.28 -7.49
CA ILE A 290 3.66 5.59 -7.46
C ILE A 290 3.30 6.32 -6.17
N VAL A 291 3.79 5.84 -5.02
CA VAL A 291 3.54 6.45 -3.72
C VAL A 291 4.29 7.77 -3.53
N ALA A 292 5.49 7.93 -4.08
CA ALA A 292 6.21 9.21 -4.07
C ALA A 292 5.41 10.31 -4.76
N ARG A 293 4.84 9.99 -5.93
CA ARG A 293 3.98 10.90 -6.69
C ARG A 293 2.72 11.27 -5.89
N VAL A 294 1.96 10.27 -5.42
CA VAL A 294 0.73 10.48 -4.62
C VAL A 294 0.99 11.26 -3.33
N ALA A 295 2.11 11.01 -2.64
CA ALA A 295 2.48 11.76 -1.43
C ALA A 295 2.77 13.24 -1.74
N ALA A 296 3.39 13.54 -2.88
CA ALA A 296 3.65 14.91 -3.31
C ALA A 296 2.39 15.63 -3.84
N GLU A 297 1.62 14.98 -4.71
CA GLU A 297 0.46 15.56 -5.41
C GLU A 297 -0.78 15.64 -4.50
N ASP A 298 -1.25 14.50 -3.97
CA ASP A 298 -2.52 14.44 -3.23
C ASP A 298 -2.39 14.94 -1.78
N TYR A 299 -1.22 14.72 -1.17
CA TYR A 299 -0.98 15.04 0.24
C TYR A 299 -0.08 16.26 0.46
N GLY A 300 0.52 16.84 -0.59
CA GLY A 300 1.44 17.99 -0.46
C GLY A 300 2.65 17.71 0.44
N LEU A 301 3.03 16.45 0.62
CA LEU A 301 4.07 15.99 1.54
C LEU A 301 5.00 14.99 0.83
N PRO A 302 5.96 15.46 0.02
CA PRO A 302 6.85 14.58 -0.72
C PRO A 302 7.67 13.69 0.22
N LEU A 303 7.92 12.46 -0.22
CA LEU A 303 8.78 11.53 0.52
C LEU A 303 10.22 12.07 0.58
N ARG A 304 10.80 12.10 1.78
CA ARG A 304 12.23 12.40 1.94
C ARG A 304 13.11 11.20 1.54
N TRP A 305 12.58 9.98 1.68
CA TRP A 305 13.24 8.75 1.27
C TRP A 305 12.23 7.74 0.70
N ALA A 306 12.60 7.07 -0.38
CA ALA A 306 11.79 6.06 -1.04
C ALA A 306 12.67 4.85 -1.36
N GLU A 307 12.30 3.67 -0.87
CA GLU A 307 12.99 2.41 -1.13
C GLU A 307 12.14 1.54 -2.06
N SER A 308 12.69 1.24 -3.25
CA SER A 308 11.96 0.74 -4.42
C SER A 308 12.43 -0.63 -4.93
N ARG A 309 13.43 -1.27 -4.30
CA ARG A 309 14.07 -2.50 -4.79
C ARG A 309 13.59 -3.76 -4.09
N SER A 310 13.09 -3.63 -2.86
CA SER A 310 12.68 -4.76 -2.04
C SER A 310 11.47 -5.53 -2.55
N ARG A 311 11.53 -6.87 -2.43
CA ARG A 311 10.49 -7.82 -2.86
C ARG A 311 9.73 -8.42 -1.69
N ASP A 312 10.26 -8.30 -0.47
CA ASP A 312 9.64 -8.75 0.77
C ASP A 312 9.97 -7.86 1.99
N THR A 313 9.29 -8.11 3.12
CA THR A 313 9.42 -7.33 4.37
C THR A 313 10.83 -7.39 5.00
N ARG A 314 11.65 -8.42 4.72
CA ARG A 314 13.04 -8.53 5.21
C ARG A 314 13.96 -7.65 4.35
N GLU A 315 13.78 -7.67 3.03
CA GLU A 315 14.47 -6.76 2.11
C GLU A 315 14.10 -5.30 2.42
N ASN A 316 12.83 -4.98 2.67
CA ASN A 316 12.39 -3.63 3.09
C ASN A 316 13.25 -3.13 4.26
N ALA A 317 13.35 -3.92 5.33
CA ALA A 317 14.13 -3.56 6.52
C ALA A 317 15.63 -3.43 6.23
N ALA A 318 16.19 -4.34 5.44
CA ALA A 318 17.61 -4.36 5.11
C ALA A 318 18.03 -3.20 4.19
N ASN A 319 17.14 -2.73 3.32
CA ASN A 319 17.41 -1.62 2.40
C ASN A 319 17.06 -0.26 3.02
N SER A 320 15.95 -0.15 3.77
CA SER A 320 15.47 1.14 4.27
C SER A 320 16.24 1.61 5.53
N LEU A 321 16.61 0.71 6.44
CA LEU A 321 17.22 1.12 7.71
C LEU A 321 18.65 1.68 7.56
N PRO A 322 19.55 1.13 6.73
CA PRO A 322 20.86 1.74 6.50
C PRO A 322 20.78 3.13 5.87
N MET A 323 19.82 3.35 4.96
CA MET A 323 19.55 4.66 4.36
C MET A 323 19.09 5.68 5.42
N LEU A 324 18.19 5.29 6.33
CA LEU A 324 17.75 6.15 7.44
C LEU A 324 18.87 6.38 8.46
N ALA A 325 19.67 5.36 8.79
CA ALA A 325 20.82 5.46 9.69
C ALA A 325 21.88 6.44 9.17
N ALA A 326 22.20 6.37 7.87
CA ALA A 326 23.13 7.29 7.21
C ALA A 326 22.65 8.75 7.23
N ALA A 327 21.33 8.96 7.27
CA ALA A 327 20.73 10.29 7.43
C ALA A 327 20.57 10.75 8.89
N GLY A 328 21.14 10.01 9.85
CA GLY A 328 21.14 10.36 11.28
C GLY A 328 19.88 9.97 12.06
N VAL A 329 18.95 9.22 11.46
CA VAL A 329 17.72 8.78 12.14
C VAL A 329 18.06 7.78 13.24
N LYS A 330 17.46 7.98 14.43
CA LYS A 330 17.55 7.13 15.62
C LYS A 330 16.21 6.52 16.03
N GLN A 331 15.09 7.07 15.59
CA GLN A 331 13.76 6.51 15.83
C GLN A 331 12.96 6.38 14.54
N VAL A 332 12.27 5.25 14.35
CA VAL A 332 11.37 5.04 13.21
C VAL A 332 9.97 4.71 13.72
N LEU A 333 8.98 5.53 13.37
CA LEU A 333 7.57 5.13 13.42
C LEU A 333 7.32 4.20 12.23
N LEU A 334 7.17 2.90 12.50
CA LEU A 334 6.95 1.89 11.47
C LEU A 334 5.45 1.72 11.22
N VAL A 335 4.98 2.13 10.04
CA VAL A 335 3.56 2.16 9.67
C VAL A 335 3.21 1.01 8.73
N THR A 336 2.28 0.15 9.17
CA THR A 336 1.65 -0.93 8.40
C THR A 336 0.30 -1.30 9.05
N ASP A 337 -0.50 -2.18 8.45
CA ASP A 337 -1.75 -2.68 9.06
C ASP A 337 -1.53 -3.55 10.31
N ASP A 338 -2.58 -3.72 11.10
CA ASP A 338 -2.62 -4.51 12.35
C ASP A 338 -2.08 -5.93 12.18
N GLY A 339 -2.58 -6.68 11.19
CA GLY A 339 -2.20 -8.06 10.91
C GLY A 339 -0.74 -8.22 10.50
N HIS A 340 -0.22 -7.32 9.67
CA HIS A 340 1.16 -7.36 9.19
C HIS A 340 2.19 -6.87 10.22
N MET A 341 1.79 -6.03 11.18
CA MET A 341 2.68 -5.36 12.13
C MET A 341 3.63 -6.31 12.87
N ARG A 342 3.11 -7.42 13.41
CA ARG A 342 3.91 -8.42 14.15
C ARG A 342 5.04 -9.03 13.30
N ARG A 343 4.82 -9.15 11.99
CA ARG A 343 5.85 -9.65 11.04
C ARG A 343 6.84 -8.56 10.66
N ALA A 344 6.35 -7.34 10.44
CA ALA A 344 7.16 -6.17 10.13
C ALA A 344 8.14 -5.83 11.27
N VAL A 345 7.65 -5.69 12.50
CA VAL A 345 8.49 -5.41 13.69
C VAL A 345 9.62 -6.44 13.83
N ARG A 346 9.32 -7.75 13.75
CA ARG A 346 10.34 -8.83 13.79
C ARG A 346 11.37 -8.74 12.65
N ALA A 347 11.02 -8.19 11.48
CA ALA A 347 11.98 -7.96 10.40
C ALA A 347 12.86 -6.74 10.68
N PHE A 348 12.24 -5.64 11.11
CA PHE A 348 12.89 -4.36 11.36
C PHE A 348 13.80 -4.37 12.58
N GLU A 349 13.36 -4.89 13.73
CA GLU A 349 14.16 -4.96 14.97
C GLU A 349 15.50 -5.68 14.79
N ARG A 350 15.49 -6.79 14.03
CA ARG A 350 16.71 -7.58 13.73
C ARG A 350 17.77 -6.79 12.98
N MET A 351 17.35 -5.83 12.15
CA MET A 351 18.25 -4.94 11.40
C MET A 351 18.55 -3.63 12.14
N ALA A 352 17.62 -3.17 12.98
CA ALA A 352 17.69 -1.88 13.66
C ALA A 352 18.67 -1.87 14.84
N GLY A 353 18.82 -3.00 15.55
CA GLY A 353 19.75 -3.15 16.68
C GLY A 353 21.20 -2.76 16.34
N PRO A 354 21.83 -3.39 15.33
CA PRO A 354 23.18 -3.03 14.89
C PRO A 354 23.35 -1.58 14.40
N LEU A 355 22.26 -0.93 13.97
CA LEU A 355 22.25 0.44 13.48
C LEU A 355 21.95 1.49 14.57
N GLY A 356 21.61 1.04 15.79
CA GLY A 356 21.21 1.92 16.89
C GLY A 356 19.90 2.68 16.59
N ILE A 357 18.96 2.06 15.88
CA ILE A 357 17.64 2.61 15.57
C ILE A 357 16.58 1.95 16.47
N GLY A 358 15.77 2.76 17.15
CA GLY A 358 14.58 2.30 17.87
C GLY A 358 13.36 2.25 16.97
N ILE A 359 12.77 1.06 16.80
CA ILE A 359 11.52 0.85 16.07
C ILE A 359 10.33 1.08 17.01
N VAL A 360 9.37 1.89 16.58
CA VAL A 360 8.09 2.11 17.27
C VAL A 360 6.96 1.65 16.34
N PRO A 361 6.17 0.63 16.71
CA PRO A 361 5.05 0.19 15.88
C PRO A 361 3.95 1.25 15.85
N ALA A 362 3.46 1.56 14.65
CA ALA A 362 2.35 2.47 14.42
C ALA A 362 1.31 1.78 13.51
N PRO A 363 0.49 0.86 14.05
CA PRO A 363 -0.46 0.09 13.26
C PRO A 363 -1.65 0.94 12.79
N VAL A 364 -2.18 0.62 11.61
CA VAL A 364 -3.46 1.13 11.09
C VAL A 364 -4.46 -0.03 10.92
N GLY A 365 -5.76 0.27 10.77
CA GLY A 365 -6.80 -0.76 10.61
C GLY A 365 -7.18 -1.51 11.90
N LEU A 366 -6.73 -1.04 13.06
CA LEU A 366 -7.17 -1.56 14.36
C LEU A 366 -8.66 -1.31 14.58
N ARG A 367 -9.34 -2.28 15.19
CA ARG A 367 -10.74 -2.17 15.62
C ARG A 367 -10.87 -2.46 17.10
N ASP A 368 -11.34 -1.49 17.88
CA ASP A 368 -11.66 -1.66 19.30
C ASP A 368 -13.16 -1.92 19.54
N ASP A 369 -14.00 -1.52 18.58
CA ASP A 369 -15.47 -1.54 18.60
C ASP A 369 -16.12 -2.84 18.12
N ALA A 370 -15.42 -3.65 17.31
CA ALA A 370 -15.94 -4.81 16.56
C ALA A 370 -16.36 -6.05 17.39
N LEU A 371 -16.76 -5.86 18.65
CA LEU A 371 -17.40 -6.87 19.51
C LEU A 371 -18.62 -6.30 20.27
N THR A 372 -19.01 -5.06 19.99
CA THR A 372 -19.98 -4.30 20.79
C THR A 372 -21.39 -4.30 20.21
N ARG A 373 -21.53 -4.66 18.93
CA ARG A 373 -22.79 -4.57 18.17
C ARG A 373 -23.21 -5.95 17.66
N PHE A 374 -24.49 -6.09 17.31
CA PHE A 374 -25.01 -7.33 16.73
C PHE A 374 -24.52 -7.52 15.28
N ASP A 375 -24.37 -6.42 14.55
CA ASP A 375 -23.84 -6.36 13.18
C ASP A 375 -22.39 -6.88 13.08
N ASP A 376 -21.58 -6.79 14.15
CA ASP A 376 -20.22 -7.34 14.19
C ASP A 376 -20.19 -8.87 14.01
N TRP A 377 -21.29 -9.56 14.36
CA TRP A 377 -21.48 -11.02 14.27
C TRP A 377 -22.22 -11.44 12.99
N CYS A 378 -22.55 -10.48 12.12
CA CYS A 378 -23.12 -10.73 10.81
C CYS A 378 -21.99 -10.86 9.76
N PRO A 379 -22.15 -11.70 8.71
CA PRO A 379 -21.16 -11.81 7.65
C PRO A 379 -20.98 -10.51 6.85
N SER A 380 -19.74 -10.07 6.66
CA SER A 380 -19.34 -8.94 5.82
C SER A 380 -18.14 -9.29 4.94
N ALA A 381 -17.91 -8.51 3.87
CA ALA A 381 -16.74 -8.71 3.01
C ALA A 381 -15.45 -8.32 3.75
N GLU A 382 -15.56 -7.35 4.65
CA GLU A 382 -14.55 -6.78 5.53
C GLU A 382 -14.11 -7.82 6.58
N GLY A 383 -15.07 -8.45 7.28
CA GLY A 383 -14.81 -9.52 8.23
C GLY A 383 -14.11 -10.71 7.57
N PHE A 384 -14.60 -11.14 6.39
CA PHE A 384 -13.95 -12.19 5.61
C PHE A 384 -12.53 -11.82 5.15
N ALA A 385 -12.31 -10.58 4.72
CA ALA A 385 -10.97 -10.11 4.37
C ALA A 385 -10.04 -10.08 5.59
N ARG A 386 -10.53 -9.62 6.75
CA ARG A 386 -9.76 -9.50 8.00
C ARG A 386 -9.35 -10.86 8.56
N VAL A 387 -10.30 -11.80 8.70
CA VAL A 387 -10.00 -13.18 9.14
C VAL A 387 -8.99 -13.83 8.19
N ARG A 388 -9.18 -13.70 6.87
CA ARG A 388 -8.25 -14.29 5.88
C ARG A 388 -6.85 -13.65 5.96
N ASN A 389 -6.74 -12.34 6.21
CA ASN A 389 -5.46 -11.66 6.40
C ASN A 389 -4.74 -12.16 7.67
N ILE A 390 -5.43 -12.22 8.82
CA ILE A 390 -4.81 -12.64 10.09
C ILE A 390 -4.36 -14.11 10.05
N VAL A 391 -5.13 -15.00 9.41
CA VAL A 391 -4.71 -16.39 9.16
C VAL A 391 -3.48 -16.42 8.24
N TYR A 392 -3.48 -15.66 7.14
CA TYR A 392 -2.34 -15.56 6.22
C TYR A 392 -1.07 -15.07 6.93
N GLU A 393 -1.13 -13.98 7.68
CA GLU A 393 0.02 -13.42 8.39
C GLU A 393 0.48 -14.30 9.55
N THR A 394 -0.41 -15.07 10.18
CA THR A 394 -0.02 -16.07 11.19
C THR A 394 0.72 -17.25 10.56
N LEU A 395 0.24 -17.77 9.43
CA LEU A 395 0.94 -18.80 8.66
C LEU A 395 2.30 -18.29 8.14
N ALA A 396 2.36 -17.06 7.62
CA ALA A 396 3.59 -16.44 7.15
C ALA A 396 4.59 -16.19 8.30
N TRP A 397 4.12 -15.81 9.48
CA TRP A 397 4.96 -15.63 10.66
C TRP A 397 5.52 -16.95 11.19
N TRP A 398 4.76 -18.05 11.15
CA TRP A 398 5.25 -19.40 11.45
C TRP A 398 6.23 -19.92 10.40
N ALA A 399 5.93 -19.79 9.10
CA ALA A 399 6.83 -20.19 8.02
C ALA A 399 8.13 -19.35 7.95
N GLY A 400 8.12 -18.16 8.55
CA GLY A 400 9.29 -17.30 8.71
C GLY A 400 10.03 -17.45 10.04
N ARG A 401 9.67 -18.43 10.88
CA ARG A 401 10.49 -18.84 12.04
C ARG A 401 11.70 -19.63 11.57
#